data_AF-A0A1H3II44-F1
#
_entry.id   AF-A0A1H3II44-F1
#
_cell.length_a   1.000
_cell.length_b   1.000
_cell.length_c   1.000
_cell.angle_alpha   90.00
_cell.angle_beta   90.00
_cell.angle_gamma   90.00
#
_symmetry.space_group_name_H-M   'P 1'
#
loop_
_entity.id
_entity.type
_entity.pdbx_description
1 polymer ?
#
loop_
_entity_poly.entity_id
_entity_poly.type
_entity_poly.pdbx_seq_one_letter_code
_entity_poly.pdbx_strand_id
1 'polypeptide(L)'
;MDNIAGKRTGLSLVTHLATLVLVIVWIVPTLGLLITSLRDQDAISQTGWWRALQGAPQPYVLSIPVDDQVQRDGLWVLETNVFAGPTGEALPDDILDRSRVDAFGTSRLRGPTTEPGETVETRDGVTVTVEANGDLRAAAPERMTGQLVLPMALVAPPQLTLDNYAEVLTDMNTAERQQARSMGQQLDDMLFSDEALFGPFVNTMTVAIPATVIPIVIAAFAAYALAWMDFPGRGLLIAVVVGLLVVPLQLAFVPLTIIHGWLGIGKSFLGIWLAHTGFGLPLAVYLLRNYMVGLPRDIIENAKVDGATDFQIFTKIVLPLSFPALASFAIFQFLWTWNDLLVASVFLPADTDSTVMTRFVVTNLLGSRGGEWHILAAAAFVMIAVPLLVFFAMQKYLVRGMLAGSVK
;
A
#
# COMPACT_ATOMS: atom_id res chain seq x y z
N MET A 1 -10.34 11.64 53.91
CA MET A 1 -9.14 12.50 53.85
C MET A 1 -8.78 12.64 52.38
N ASP A 2 -9.43 13.59 51.73
CA ASP A 2 -9.17 13.98 50.35
C ASP A 2 -7.84 14.73 50.28
N ASN A 3 -6.91 14.27 49.41
CA ASN A 3 -5.87 15.06 48.71
C ASN A 3 -4.60 14.23 48.38
N ILE A 4 -4.71 13.27 47.46
CA ILE A 4 -3.57 12.96 46.56
C ILE A 4 -4.12 12.82 45.13
N ALA A 5 -4.70 13.90 44.63
CA ALA A 5 -4.89 14.07 43.19
C ALA A 5 -3.52 14.38 42.58
N GLY A 6 -3.00 13.43 41.80
CA GLY A 6 -1.69 13.52 41.15
C GLY A 6 -1.57 14.79 40.32
N LYS A 7 -0.63 15.66 40.71
CA LYS A 7 -0.16 16.75 39.85
C LYS A 7 0.34 16.12 38.56
N ARG A 8 -0.32 16.42 37.42
CA ARG A 8 0.20 16.09 36.09
C ARG A 8 1.53 16.83 35.95
N THR A 9 2.63 16.13 36.22
CA THR A 9 3.99 16.63 36.08
C THR A 9 4.19 17.10 34.63
N GLY A 10 4.91 18.20 34.42
CA GLY A 10 5.27 18.69 33.07
C GLY A 10 5.92 17.61 32.18
N LEU A 11 6.50 16.58 32.79
CA LEU A 11 6.95 15.35 32.13
C LEU A 11 5.86 14.66 31.31
N SER A 12 4.60 14.63 31.79
CA SER A 12 3.48 14.02 31.07
C SER A 12 3.21 14.78 29.77
N LEU A 13 3.20 16.11 29.79
CA LEU A 13 3.01 16.91 28.57
C LEU A 13 4.14 16.65 27.56
N VAL A 14 5.38 16.60 28.03
CA VAL A 14 6.55 16.27 27.20
C VAL A 14 6.43 14.87 26.59
N THR A 15 6.01 13.86 27.37
CA THR A 15 5.78 12.50 26.85
C THR A 15 4.68 12.49 25.78
N HIS A 16 3.52 13.12 26.04
CA HIS A 16 2.43 13.15 25.06
C HIS A 16 2.84 13.89 23.78
N LEU A 17 3.55 15.01 23.90
CA LEU A 17 4.08 15.74 22.74
C LEU A 17 5.11 14.91 21.96
N ALA A 18 6.03 14.24 22.65
CA ALA A 18 7.01 13.36 22.01
C ALA A 18 6.33 12.19 21.29
N THR A 19 5.32 11.56 21.91
CA THR A 19 4.51 10.52 21.29
C THR A 19 3.75 11.06 20.07
N LEU A 20 3.14 12.24 20.16
CA LEU A 20 2.44 12.86 19.04
C LEU A 20 3.38 13.15 17.87
N VAL A 21 4.56 13.73 18.14
CA VAL A 21 5.59 13.99 17.11
C VAL A 21 6.01 12.69 16.45
N LEU A 22 6.25 11.64 17.23
CA LEU A 22 6.61 10.32 16.70
C LEU A 22 5.50 9.75 15.81
N VAL A 23 4.23 9.86 16.24
CA VAL A 23 3.07 9.43 15.44
C VAL A 23 2.98 10.22 14.13
N ILE A 24 3.16 11.55 14.17
CA ILE A 24 3.14 12.39 12.96
C ILE A 24 4.26 11.99 12.01
N VAL A 25 5.49 11.83 12.50
CA VAL A 25 6.65 11.42 11.70
C VAL A 25 6.40 10.07 11.02
N TRP A 26 5.70 9.15 11.68
CA TRP A 26 5.34 7.85 11.10
C TRP A 26 4.16 7.89 10.13
N ILE A 27 3.17 8.76 10.35
CA ILE A 27 1.98 8.86 9.49
C ILE A 27 2.27 9.62 8.19
N VAL A 28 3.13 10.64 8.24
CA VAL A 28 3.39 11.51 7.07
C VAL A 28 3.83 10.73 5.83
N PRO A 29 4.78 9.77 5.89
CA PRO A 29 5.14 8.94 4.74
C PRO A 29 3.97 8.10 4.21
N THR A 30 3.16 7.51 5.10
CA THR A 30 1.99 6.72 4.71
C THR A 30 0.93 7.59 4.04
N LEU A 31 0.70 8.80 4.56
CA LEU A 31 -0.20 9.77 3.94
C LEU A 31 0.32 10.24 2.58
N GLY A 32 1.62 10.47 2.45
CA GLY A 32 2.25 10.81 1.18
C GLY A 32 2.08 9.70 0.14
N LEU A 33 2.24 8.43 0.55
CA LEU A 33 1.97 7.28 -0.31
C LEU A 33 0.49 7.19 -0.68
N LEU A 34 -0.44 7.44 0.25
CA LEU A 34 -1.88 7.41 -0.01
C LEU A 34 -2.30 8.48 -1.02
N ILE A 35 -1.75 9.68 -0.88
CA ILE A 35 -2.01 10.75 -1.83
C ILE A 35 -1.40 10.38 -3.18
N THR A 36 -0.20 9.81 -3.20
CA THR A 36 0.47 9.36 -4.43
C THR A 36 -0.30 8.24 -5.15
N SER A 37 -0.92 7.31 -4.42
CA SER A 37 -1.73 6.25 -5.03
C SER A 37 -3.00 6.74 -5.70
N LEU A 38 -3.44 7.96 -5.40
CA LEU A 38 -4.60 8.62 -6.02
C LEU A 38 -4.21 9.58 -7.15
N ARG A 39 -2.93 9.70 -7.50
CA ARG A 39 -2.47 10.66 -8.53
C ARG A 39 -2.15 9.96 -9.83
N ASP A 40 -2.36 10.67 -10.92
CA ASP A 40 -1.88 10.27 -12.24
C ASP A 40 -0.34 10.27 -12.31
N GLN A 41 0.20 9.67 -13.38
CA GLN A 41 1.63 9.61 -13.63
C GLN A 41 2.25 10.99 -13.86
N ASP A 42 1.54 11.86 -14.58
CA ASP A 42 2.04 13.17 -14.99
C ASP A 42 2.19 14.11 -13.78
N ALA A 43 1.21 14.17 -12.87
CA ALA A 43 1.30 15.02 -11.69
C ALA A 43 2.41 14.56 -10.75
N ILE A 44 2.63 13.24 -10.59
CA ILE A 44 3.72 12.72 -9.73
C ILE A 44 5.09 13.14 -10.26
N SER A 45 5.26 13.14 -11.58
CA SER A 45 6.52 13.52 -12.22
C SER A 45 6.80 15.03 -12.13
N GLN A 46 5.74 15.84 -12.02
CA GLN A 46 5.83 17.31 -11.97
C GLN A 46 5.91 17.88 -10.55
N THR A 47 5.20 17.29 -9.58
CA THR A 47 5.07 17.87 -8.23
C THR A 47 5.08 16.82 -7.11
N GLY A 48 5.62 17.20 -5.94
CA GLY A 48 5.53 16.40 -4.73
C GLY A 48 4.10 16.24 -4.22
N TRP A 49 3.83 15.15 -3.49
CA TRP A 49 2.49 14.81 -2.97
C TRP A 49 1.87 15.90 -2.08
N TRP A 50 2.69 16.72 -1.43
CA TRP A 50 2.21 17.85 -0.60
C TRP A 50 1.54 18.97 -1.42
N ARG A 51 1.76 19.03 -2.75
CA ARG A 51 1.05 19.93 -3.67
C ARG A 51 -0.11 19.25 -4.42
N ALA A 52 -0.40 17.98 -4.11
CA ALA A 52 -1.38 17.21 -4.85
C ALA A 52 -2.81 17.75 -4.78
N LEU A 53 -3.13 18.68 -3.89
CA LEU A 53 -4.44 19.34 -3.78
C LEU A 53 -4.45 20.79 -4.33
N GLN A 54 -3.30 21.31 -4.77
CA GLN A 54 -3.11 22.71 -5.17
C GLN A 54 -3.18 22.93 -6.68
N GLY A 55 -3.44 21.87 -7.46
CA GLY A 55 -3.32 21.87 -8.92
C GLY A 55 -1.86 21.76 -9.38
N ALA A 56 -1.63 21.17 -10.56
CA ALA A 56 -0.30 21.04 -11.16
C ALA A 56 -0.27 21.80 -12.50
N PRO A 57 0.83 22.51 -12.82
CA PRO A 57 0.99 23.15 -14.12
C PRO A 57 1.06 22.11 -15.23
N GLN A 58 0.07 22.08 -16.12
CA GLN A 58 0.01 21.16 -17.26
C GLN A 58 0.31 21.88 -18.57
N PRO A 59 1.06 21.25 -19.50
CA PRO A 59 1.38 21.86 -20.78
C PRO A 59 0.18 21.80 -21.73
N TYR A 60 -0.25 22.96 -22.20
CA TYR A 60 -1.23 23.14 -23.27
C TYR A 60 -0.57 23.83 -24.45
N VAL A 61 -1.03 23.53 -25.66
CA VAL A 61 -0.63 24.26 -26.87
C VAL A 61 -1.81 25.11 -27.31
N LEU A 62 -1.72 26.42 -27.07
CA LEU A 62 -2.79 27.36 -27.39
C LEU A 62 -2.59 27.93 -28.79
N SER A 63 -3.69 28.04 -29.52
CA SER A 63 -3.73 28.72 -30.82
C SER A 63 -4.52 30.01 -30.67
N ILE A 64 -3.83 31.14 -30.83
CA ILE A 64 -4.36 32.48 -30.54
C ILE A 64 -4.68 33.18 -31.87
N PRO A 65 -5.94 33.57 -32.12
CA PRO A 65 -6.30 34.37 -33.29
C PRO A 65 -5.57 35.72 -33.30
N VAL A 66 -5.12 36.15 -34.48
CA VAL A 66 -4.38 37.43 -34.65
C VAL A 66 -5.19 38.49 -35.40
N ASP A 67 -6.50 38.26 -35.57
CA ASP A 67 -7.38 39.11 -36.38
C ASP A 67 -7.54 40.52 -35.78
N ASP A 68 -7.55 40.62 -34.45
CA ASP A 68 -7.73 41.86 -33.69
C ASP A 68 -6.42 42.67 -33.50
N GLN A 69 -5.35 42.32 -34.22
CA GLN A 69 -4.09 43.08 -34.18
C GLN A 69 -4.27 44.51 -34.72
N VAL A 70 -3.60 45.47 -34.09
CA VAL A 70 -3.65 46.89 -34.45
C VAL A 70 -2.25 47.42 -34.70
N GLN A 71 -2.11 48.30 -35.68
CA GLN A 71 -0.83 48.97 -35.93
C GLN A 71 -0.61 50.07 -34.89
N ARG A 72 0.47 49.98 -34.11
CA ARG A 72 0.91 51.00 -33.13
C ARG A 72 2.42 51.20 -33.26
N ASP A 73 2.86 52.45 -33.33
CA ASP A 73 4.28 52.83 -33.38
C ASP A 73 5.10 52.11 -34.48
N GLY A 74 4.47 51.84 -35.63
CA GLY A 74 5.10 51.16 -36.77
C GLY A 74 5.16 49.64 -36.66
N LEU A 75 4.63 49.05 -35.59
CA LEU A 75 4.53 47.59 -35.38
C LEU A 75 3.08 47.13 -35.42
N TRP A 76 2.85 45.88 -35.82
CA TRP A 76 1.59 45.19 -35.64
C TRP A 76 1.56 44.57 -34.26
N VAL A 77 0.63 45.02 -33.41
CA VAL A 77 0.54 44.61 -32.01
C VAL A 77 -0.80 43.93 -31.76
N LEU A 78 -0.75 42.75 -31.15
CA LEU A 78 -1.88 42.03 -30.61
C LEU A 78 -1.84 42.11 -29.09
N GLU A 79 -2.92 42.61 -28.48
CA GLU A 79 -3.14 42.59 -27.04
C GLU A 79 -4.43 41.81 -26.78
N THR A 80 -4.34 40.69 -26.06
CA THR A 80 -5.48 39.82 -25.76
C THR A 80 -5.26 39.10 -24.43
N ASN A 81 -6.26 38.40 -23.92
CA ASN A 81 -6.12 37.54 -22.75
C ASN A 81 -6.38 36.07 -23.15
N VAL A 82 -5.44 35.19 -22.81
CA VAL A 82 -5.48 33.78 -23.24
C VAL A 82 -6.61 32.97 -22.61
N PHE A 83 -7.20 33.46 -21.52
CA PHE A 83 -8.34 32.87 -20.84
C PHE A 83 -9.68 33.43 -21.31
N ALA A 84 -9.67 34.41 -22.22
CA ALA A 84 -10.86 35.06 -22.76
C ALA A 84 -11.04 34.78 -24.27
N GLY A 85 -12.25 35.08 -24.77
CA GLY A 85 -12.57 34.97 -26.19
C GLY A 85 -12.40 33.55 -26.75
N PRO A 86 -12.19 33.41 -28.07
CA PRO A 86 -12.13 32.10 -28.74
C PRO A 86 -11.02 31.18 -28.18
N THR A 87 -9.89 31.75 -27.75
CA THR A 87 -8.79 31.00 -27.14
C THR A 87 -9.21 30.41 -25.79
N GLY A 88 -9.84 31.22 -24.94
CA GLY A 88 -10.32 30.79 -23.63
C GLY A 88 -11.50 29.82 -23.69
N GLU A 89 -12.38 29.97 -24.68
CA GLU A 89 -13.49 29.03 -24.94
C GLU A 89 -13.00 27.65 -25.41
N ALA A 90 -11.83 27.58 -26.03
CA ALA A 90 -11.21 26.32 -26.45
C ALA A 90 -10.44 25.62 -25.31
N LEU A 91 -10.26 26.26 -24.16
CA LEU A 91 -9.62 25.65 -23.00
C LEU A 91 -10.57 24.65 -22.33
N PRO A 92 -10.06 23.51 -21.84
CA PRO A 92 -10.82 22.60 -21.00
C PRO A 92 -11.51 23.30 -19.81
N ASP A 93 -12.71 22.84 -19.47
CA ASP A 93 -13.51 23.35 -18.35
C ASP A 93 -12.89 23.08 -16.97
N ASP A 94 -11.91 22.18 -16.92
CA ASP A 94 -11.27 21.73 -15.69
C ASP A 94 -10.15 22.66 -15.22
N ILE A 95 -9.62 23.58 -16.04
CA ILE A 95 -8.62 24.57 -15.61
C ILE A 95 -9.13 25.38 -14.41
N LEU A 96 -8.60 25.09 -13.22
CA LEU A 96 -9.06 25.65 -11.94
C LEU A 96 -8.89 27.14 -11.85
N ASP A 97 -7.77 27.61 -12.40
CA ASP A 97 -7.37 29.00 -12.37
C ASP A 97 -7.18 29.49 -13.79
N ARG A 98 -8.30 29.81 -14.45
CA ARG A 98 -8.32 30.57 -15.72
C ARG A 98 -7.85 32.02 -15.54
N SER A 99 -6.99 32.28 -14.56
CA SER A 99 -6.31 33.54 -14.34
C SER A 99 -4.83 33.35 -13.98
N ARG A 100 -4.26 32.13 -14.12
CA ARG A 100 -2.84 31.90 -13.85
C ARG A 100 -2.11 31.08 -14.92
N VAL A 101 -1.19 31.74 -15.62
CA VAL A 101 -0.15 31.13 -16.46
C VAL A 101 1.08 30.86 -15.57
N ASP A 102 1.57 29.63 -15.57
CA ASP A 102 2.75 29.22 -14.78
C ASP A 102 4.04 29.40 -15.59
N ALA A 103 4.00 29.12 -16.89
CA ALA A 103 5.07 29.36 -17.85
C ALA A 103 4.52 29.43 -19.28
N PHE A 104 5.28 30.01 -20.20
CA PHE A 104 4.96 29.99 -21.64
C PHE A 104 6.19 29.71 -22.49
N GLY A 105 6.02 29.54 -23.80
CA GLY A 105 7.13 29.33 -24.71
C GLY A 105 6.76 29.61 -26.16
N THR A 106 7.78 29.62 -27.03
CA THR A 106 7.64 29.94 -28.46
C THR A 106 7.83 28.73 -29.38
N SER A 107 8.08 27.53 -28.82
CA SER A 107 8.33 26.32 -29.59
C SER A 107 7.66 25.09 -28.99
N ARG A 108 6.80 24.43 -29.76
CA ARG A 108 6.17 23.15 -29.36
C ARG A 108 7.17 22.07 -28.95
N LEU A 109 8.36 22.07 -29.57
CA LEU A 109 9.42 21.10 -29.27
C LEU A 109 10.13 21.37 -27.94
N ARG A 110 10.26 22.65 -27.55
CA ARG A 110 10.91 23.02 -26.28
C ARG A 110 9.93 23.12 -25.12
N GLY A 111 8.64 23.33 -25.40
CA GLY A 111 7.60 23.50 -24.39
C GLY A 111 7.63 24.87 -23.70
N PRO A 112 6.80 25.06 -22.66
CA PRO A 112 6.76 26.29 -21.89
C PRO A 112 7.95 26.34 -20.93
N THR A 113 8.91 27.22 -21.21
CA THR A 113 10.20 27.32 -20.49
C THR A 113 10.51 28.74 -20.01
N THR A 114 9.63 29.69 -20.31
CA THR A 114 9.78 31.12 -20.05
C THR A 114 8.84 31.53 -18.92
N GLU A 115 9.34 32.31 -17.97
CA GLU A 115 8.54 32.80 -16.84
C GLU A 115 7.56 33.89 -17.31
N PRO A 116 6.35 33.98 -16.73
CA PRO A 116 5.40 35.04 -17.06
C PRO A 116 6.00 36.43 -16.83
N GLY A 117 5.71 37.37 -17.74
CA GLY A 117 6.23 38.75 -17.74
C GLY A 117 7.56 38.93 -18.50
N GLU A 118 8.26 37.85 -18.86
CA GLU A 118 9.41 37.93 -19.75
C GLU A 118 8.99 38.12 -21.22
N THR A 119 9.77 38.87 -22.00
CA THR A 119 9.56 39.03 -23.45
C THR A 119 10.51 38.13 -24.23
N VAL A 120 9.98 37.30 -25.12
CA VAL A 120 10.77 36.39 -25.97
C VAL A 120 10.36 36.50 -27.43
N GLU A 121 11.32 36.32 -28.33
CA GLU A 121 11.09 36.36 -29.78
C GLU A 121 10.85 34.95 -30.34
N THR A 122 9.84 34.81 -31.19
CA THR A 122 9.59 33.59 -31.96
C THR A 122 10.56 33.48 -33.14
N ARG A 123 10.61 32.32 -33.79
CA ARG A 123 11.43 32.14 -35.01
C ARG A 123 10.97 33.03 -36.17
N ASP A 124 9.72 33.45 -36.15
CA ASP A 124 9.09 34.24 -37.21
C ASP A 124 9.19 35.75 -36.92
N GLY A 125 10.04 36.15 -35.96
CA GLY A 125 10.29 37.56 -35.63
C GLY A 125 9.18 38.24 -34.82
N VAL A 126 8.29 37.45 -34.20
CA VAL A 126 7.22 37.96 -33.33
C VAL A 126 7.74 38.01 -31.90
N THR A 127 7.76 39.19 -31.29
CA THR A 127 8.04 39.35 -29.86
C THR A 127 6.77 39.07 -29.06
N VAL A 128 6.86 38.22 -28.03
CA VAL A 128 5.72 37.77 -27.23
C VAL A 128 6.05 37.94 -25.75
N THR A 129 5.10 38.53 -25.02
CA THR A 129 5.09 38.60 -23.55
C THR A 129 3.76 38.04 -23.07
N VAL A 130 3.79 37.16 -22.08
CA VAL A 130 2.60 36.61 -21.43
C VAL A 130 2.70 36.86 -19.94
N GLU A 131 1.75 37.60 -19.39
CA GLU A 131 1.67 37.89 -17.96
C GLU A 131 1.05 36.72 -17.19
N ALA A 132 1.31 36.67 -15.88
CA ALA A 132 0.77 35.62 -15.02
C ALA A 132 -0.77 35.57 -15.06
N ASN A 133 -1.44 36.71 -15.24
CA ASN A 133 -2.90 36.80 -15.34
C ASN A 133 -3.47 36.38 -16.72
N GLY A 134 -2.62 35.95 -17.65
CA GLY A 134 -3.00 35.56 -19.00
C GLY A 134 -3.05 36.70 -20.02
N ASP A 135 -2.72 37.94 -19.65
CA ASP A 135 -2.59 39.03 -20.61
C ASP A 135 -1.39 38.76 -21.52
N LEU A 136 -1.66 38.72 -22.82
CA LEU A 136 -0.67 38.47 -23.85
C LEU A 136 -0.50 39.71 -24.72
N ARG A 137 0.76 40.09 -24.93
CA ARG A 137 1.16 41.09 -25.91
C ARG A 137 2.11 40.45 -26.92
N ALA A 138 1.71 40.44 -28.18
CA ALA A 138 2.56 40.01 -29.30
C ALA A 138 2.80 41.18 -30.26
N ALA A 139 4.03 41.40 -30.70
CA ALA A 139 4.38 42.48 -31.62
C ALA A 139 5.35 42.03 -32.71
N ALA A 140 5.09 42.44 -33.95
CA ALA A 140 5.90 42.11 -35.12
C ALA A 140 5.99 43.30 -36.10
N PRO A 141 7.07 43.39 -36.90
CA PRO A 141 7.21 44.44 -37.92
C PRO A 141 6.24 44.25 -39.10
N GLU A 142 5.85 43.01 -39.40
CA GLU A 142 4.90 42.67 -40.45
C GLU A 142 3.58 42.16 -39.84
N ARG A 143 2.49 42.27 -40.62
CA ARG A 143 1.16 41.83 -40.18
C ARG A 143 1.19 40.31 -39.96
N MET A 144 0.82 39.87 -38.77
CA MET A 144 0.74 38.45 -38.44
C MET A 144 -0.40 37.80 -39.21
N THR A 145 -0.18 36.60 -39.77
CA THR A 145 -1.19 35.84 -40.52
C THR A 145 -1.42 34.48 -39.88
N GLY A 146 -2.68 34.02 -39.85
CA GLY A 146 -3.03 32.71 -39.29
C GLY A 146 -3.31 32.78 -37.78
N GLN A 147 -2.63 31.95 -37.00
CA GLN A 147 -2.78 31.91 -35.55
C GLN A 147 -1.40 31.86 -34.89
N LEU A 148 -1.25 32.57 -33.77
CA LEU A 148 -0.06 32.51 -32.96
C LEU A 148 -0.15 31.27 -32.04
N VAL A 149 0.77 30.34 -32.20
CA VAL A 149 0.75 29.07 -31.48
C VAL A 149 1.78 29.07 -30.37
N LEU A 150 1.34 29.02 -29.12
CA LEU A 150 2.22 29.09 -27.95
C LEU A 150 1.97 27.91 -27.01
N PRO A 151 2.99 27.09 -26.70
CA PRO A 151 2.92 26.21 -25.53
C PRO A 151 2.85 27.04 -24.24
N MET A 152 1.95 26.68 -23.33
CA MET A 152 1.76 27.31 -22.01
C MET A 152 1.58 26.23 -20.94
N ALA A 153 2.09 26.48 -19.74
CA ALA A 153 1.79 25.68 -18.55
C ALA A 153 0.65 26.37 -17.79
N LEU A 154 -0.52 25.73 -17.71
CA LEU A 154 -1.72 26.26 -17.03
C LEU A 154 -2.06 25.41 -15.82
N VAL A 155 -2.67 26.01 -14.79
CA VAL A 155 -3.00 25.31 -13.54
C VAL A 155 -4.30 24.53 -13.70
N ALA A 156 -4.17 23.21 -13.86
CA ALA A 156 -5.29 22.27 -13.94
C ALA A 156 -5.69 21.77 -12.53
N PRO A 157 -6.86 21.13 -12.36
CA PRO A 157 -7.26 20.59 -11.08
C PRO A 157 -6.37 19.45 -10.66
N PRO A 158 -6.30 19.18 -9.35
CA PRO A 158 -5.67 17.97 -8.88
C PRO A 158 -6.37 16.76 -9.51
N GLN A 159 -5.66 16.04 -10.37
CA GLN A 159 -6.16 14.83 -11.02
C GLN A 159 -6.09 13.67 -10.04
N LEU A 160 -7.04 13.65 -9.11
CA LEU A 160 -7.27 12.49 -8.27
C LEU A 160 -7.99 11.42 -9.09
N THR A 161 -7.40 10.24 -9.19
CA THR A 161 -7.93 9.11 -9.93
C THR A 161 -7.91 7.83 -9.09
N LEU A 162 -8.84 6.94 -9.40
CA LEU A 162 -8.86 5.56 -8.92
C LEU A 162 -8.36 4.57 -9.98
N ASP A 163 -7.91 5.06 -11.13
CA ASP A 163 -7.42 4.21 -12.22
C ASP A 163 -6.23 3.37 -11.80
N ASN A 164 -5.35 3.89 -10.94
CA ASN A 164 -4.24 3.13 -10.38
C ASN A 164 -4.71 1.88 -9.63
N TYR A 165 -5.81 2.00 -8.88
CA TYR A 165 -6.40 0.86 -8.17
C TYR A 165 -7.08 -0.10 -9.13
N ALA A 166 -7.80 0.41 -10.13
CA ALA A 166 -8.40 -0.43 -11.16
C ALA A 166 -7.34 -1.23 -11.91
N GLU A 167 -6.22 -0.60 -12.27
CA GLU A 167 -5.09 -1.23 -12.93
C GLU A 167 -4.43 -2.30 -12.07
N VAL A 168 -4.21 -2.05 -10.77
CA VAL A 168 -3.71 -3.08 -9.85
C VAL A 168 -4.66 -4.27 -9.77
N LEU A 169 -5.97 -4.04 -9.77
CA LEU A 169 -6.97 -5.08 -9.61
C LEU A 169 -7.15 -5.92 -10.89
N THR A 170 -7.12 -5.29 -12.07
CA THR A 170 -7.37 -5.95 -13.35
C THR A 170 -6.09 -6.33 -14.10
N ASP A 171 -4.92 -5.86 -13.67
CA ASP A 171 -3.66 -5.86 -14.41
C ASP A 171 -3.70 -5.14 -15.78
N MET A 172 -4.63 -4.19 -15.95
CA MET A 172 -4.87 -3.51 -17.22
C MET A 172 -4.80 -1.99 -17.07
N ASN A 173 -4.02 -1.33 -17.93
CA ASN A 173 -3.95 0.12 -17.96
C ASN A 173 -5.27 0.74 -18.47
N THR A 174 -5.37 2.07 -18.40
CA THR A 174 -6.60 2.79 -18.78
C THR A 174 -7.01 2.57 -20.23
N ALA A 175 -6.05 2.51 -21.17
CA ALA A 175 -6.33 2.30 -22.59
C ALA A 175 -6.84 0.88 -22.87
N GLU A 176 -6.21 -0.12 -22.26
CA GLU A 176 -6.61 -1.53 -22.35
C GLU A 176 -8.02 -1.73 -21.78
N ARG A 177 -8.33 -1.14 -20.62
CA ARG A 177 -9.68 -1.18 -20.03
C ARG A 177 -10.71 -0.48 -20.91
N GLN A 178 -10.37 0.63 -21.55
CA GLN A 178 -11.27 1.34 -22.46
C GLN A 178 -11.53 0.51 -23.73
N GLN A 179 -10.50 -0.13 -24.28
CA GLN A 179 -10.63 -1.03 -25.42
C GLN A 179 -11.50 -2.24 -25.06
N ALA A 180 -11.27 -2.87 -23.90
CA ALA A 180 -12.07 -3.97 -23.38
C ALA A 180 -13.55 -3.60 -23.25
N ARG A 181 -13.86 -2.43 -22.68
CA ARG A 181 -15.23 -1.89 -22.61
C ARG A 181 -15.85 -1.67 -23.99
N SER A 182 -15.05 -1.19 -24.96
CA SER A 182 -15.53 -1.00 -26.34
C SER A 182 -15.87 -2.31 -27.04
N MET A 183 -15.25 -3.41 -26.62
CA MET A 183 -15.54 -4.77 -27.07
C MET A 183 -16.71 -5.41 -26.30
N GLY A 184 -17.36 -4.67 -25.39
CA GLY A 184 -18.49 -5.14 -24.61
C GLY A 184 -18.14 -5.94 -23.35
N GLN A 185 -16.85 -6.04 -22.98
CA GLN A 185 -16.45 -6.65 -21.71
C GLN A 185 -16.89 -5.78 -20.54
N GLN A 186 -17.44 -6.42 -19.53
CA GLN A 186 -17.83 -5.77 -18.29
C GLN A 186 -16.67 -5.77 -17.28
N LEU A 187 -16.81 -5.00 -16.20
CA LEU A 187 -15.77 -4.88 -15.18
C LEU A 187 -15.55 -6.19 -14.41
N ASP A 188 -16.60 -6.98 -14.20
CA ASP A 188 -16.52 -8.31 -13.60
C ASP A 188 -15.69 -9.26 -14.45
N ASP A 189 -15.87 -9.26 -15.79
CA ASP A 189 -15.03 -10.05 -16.70
C ASP A 189 -13.53 -9.72 -16.53
N MET A 190 -13.21 -8.44 -16.31
CA MET A 190 -11.83 -7.97 -16.12
C MET A 190 -11.28 -8.31 -14.74
N LEU A 191 -12.10 -8.18 -13.68
CA LEU A 191 -11.68 -8.42 -12.29
C LEU A 191 -11.47 -9.91 -11.98
N PHE A 192 -12.21 -10.78 -12.65
CA PHE A 192 -12.17 -12.23 -12.45
C PHE A 192 -11.45 -12.97 -13.59
N SER A 193 -10.66 -12.26 -14.40
CA SER A 193 -9.79 -12.88 -15.39
C SER A 193 -8.62 -13.62 -14.72
N ASP A 194 -8.03 -14.59 -15.41
CA ASP A 194 -6.88 -15.36 -14.89
C ASP A 194 -5.62 -14.49 -14.69
N GLU A 195 -5.54 -13.35 -15.40
CA GLU A 195 -4.44 -12.39 -15.31
C GLU A 195 -4.66 -11.35 -14.19
N ALA A 196 -5.88 -11.19 -13.69
CA ALA A 196 -6.22 -10.21 -12.67
C ALA A 196 -5.79 -10.63 -11.26
N LEU A 197 -5.80 -9.68 -10.32
CA LEU A 197 -5.34 -9.88 -8.94
C LEU A 197 -6.23 -10.84 -8.13
N PHE A 198 -7.47 -11.12 -8.57
CA PHE A 198 -8.40 -11.95 -7.80
C PHE A 198 -7.89 -13.39 -7.61
N GLY A 199 -7.35 -14.03 -8.65
CA GLY A 199 -6.72 -15.35 -8.53
C GLY A 199 -5.58 -15.36 -7.49
N PRO A 200 -4.59 -14.46 -7.62
CA PRO A 200 -3.55 -14.29 -6.61
C PRO A 200 -4.04 -13.98 -5.20
N PHE A 201 -5.13 -13.22 -5.06
CA PHE A 201 -5.79 -12.99 -3.77
C PHE A 201 -6.32 -14.29 -3.16
N VAL A 202 -7.04 -15.11 -3.94
CA VAL A 202 -7.55 -16.41 -3.49
C VAL A 202 -6.40 -17.36 -3.12
N ASN A 203 -5.32 -17.37 -3.90
CA ASN A 203 -4.13 -18.18 -3.60
C ASN A 203 -3.46 -17.73 -2.31
N THR A 204 -3.34 -16.41 -2.09
CA THR A 204 -2.79 -15.86 -0.84
C THR A 204 -3.63 -16.29 0.36
N MET A 205 -4.96 -16.30 0.23
CA MET A 205 -5.85 -16.81 1.29
C MET A 205 -5.73 -18.31 1.50
N THR A 206 -5.61 -19.06 0.42
CA THR A 206 -5.37 -20.51 0.43
C THR A 206 -4.06 -20.86 1.12
N VAL A 207 -3.05 -19.98 1.09
CA VAL A 207 -1.81 -20.14 1.85
C VAL A 207 -1.95 -19.65 3.29
N ALA A 208 -2.36 -18.39 3.49
CA ALA A 208 -2.30 -17.71 4.78
C ALA A 208 -3.23 -18.33 5.84
N ILE A 209 -4.45 -18.75 5.46
CA ILE A 209 -5.42 -19.30 6.41
C ILE A 209 -4.93 -20.66 6.97
N PRO A 210 -4.61 -21.69 6.16
CA PRO A 210 -4.08 -22.94 6.68
C PRO A 210 -2.74 -22.76 7.39
N ALA A 211 -1.83 -21.95 6.85
CA ALA A 211 -0.55 -21.65 7.47
C ALA A 211 -0.66 -20.92 8.82
N THR A 212 -1.82 -20.34 9.13
CA THR A 212 -2.13 -19.76 10.44
C THR A 212 -2.78 -20.79 11.37
N VAL A 213 -3.79 -21.49 10.89
CA VAL A 213 -4.62 -22.40 11.72
C VAL A 213 -3.86 -23.67 12.11
N ILE A 214 -3.16 -24.31 11.17
CA ILE A 214 -2.48 -25.59 11.41
C ILE A 214 -1.46 -25.49 12.54
N PRO A 215 -0.48 -24.55 12.52
CA PRO A 215 0.48 -24.44 13.61
C PRO A 215 -0.17 -24.08 14.94
N ILE A 216 -1.26 -23.28 14.98
CA ILE A 216 -2.00 -23.00 16.22
C ILE A 216 -2.56 -24.27 16.84
N VAL A 217 -3.23 -25.10 16.04
CA VAL A 217 -3.87 -26.33 16.52
C VAL A 217 -2.82 -27.25 17.12
N ILE A 218 -1.72 -27.50 16.38
CA ILE A 218 -0.63 -28.36 16.83
C ILE A 218 0.05 -27.76 18.08
N ALA A 219 0.33 -26.46 18.06
CA ALA A 219 1.01 -25.79 19.16
C ALA A 219 0.17 -25.70 20.42
N ALA A 220 -1.16 -25.57 20.33
CA ALA A 220 -2.03 -25.55 21.50
C ALA A 220 -1.98 -26.88 22.27
N PHE A 221 -2.00 -28.01 21.57
CA PHE A 221 -1.81 -29.33 22.19
C PHE A 221 -0.41 -29.49 22.79
N ALA A 222 0.63 -29.16 22.03
CA ALA A 222 2.01 -29.27 22.50
C ALA A 222 2.27 -28.34 23.71
N ALA A 223 1.76 -27.12 23.69
CA ALA A 223 1.89 -26.16 24.77
C ALA A 223 1.20 -26.65 26.04
N TYR A 224 -0.02 -27.21 25.94
CA TYR A 224 -0.72 -27.80 27.09
C TYR A 224 0.11 -28.92 27.71
N ALA A 225 0.58 -29.88 26.91
CA ALA A 225 1.40 -30.99 27.39
C ALA A 225 2.69 -30.50 28.06
N LEU A 226 3.39 -29.55 27.45
CA LEU A 226 4.65 -29.01 27.98
C LEU A 226 4.48 -28.07 29.18
N ALA A 227 3.27 -27.58 29.45
CA ALA A 227 2.95 -26.72 30.58
C ALA A 227 2.38 -27.50 31.78
N TRP A 228 1.56 -28.53 31.55
CA TRP A 228 0.72 -29.13 32.60
C TRP A 228 0.83 -30.66 32.74
N MET A 229 1.44 -31.37 31.79
CA MET A 229 1.63 -32.82 31.87
C MET A 229 3.05 -33.15 32.35
N ASP A 230 3.17 -34.20 33.14
CA ASP A 230 4.45 -34.73 33.61
C ASP A 230 4.81 -35.99 32.83
N PHE A 231 5.92 -35.94 32.11
CA PHE A 231 6.45 -37.07 31.35
C PHE A 231 7.97 -36.94 31.17
N PRO A 232 8.70 -38.06 31.01
CA PRO A 232 10.15 -38.02 30.84
C PRO A 232 10.54 -37.29 29.55
N GLY A 233 11.60 -36.46 29.61
CA GLY A 233 12.11 -35.72 28.45
C GLY A 233 11.44 -34.35 28.19
N ARG A 234 10.44 -33.96 28.99
CA ARG A 234 9.75 -32.64 28.86
C ARG A 234 10.72 -31.45 28.77
N GLY A 235 11.74 -31.42 29.63
CA GLY A 235 12.75 -30.35 29.65
C GLY A 235 13.59 -30.29 28.37
N LEU A 236 13.96 -31.44 27.82
CA LEU A 236 14.71 -31.52 26.56
C LEU A 236 13.87 -31.04 25.39
N LEU A 237 12.58 -31.41 25.32
CA LEU A 237 11.68 -30.93 24.27
C LEU A 237 11.53 -29.40 24.32
N ILE A 238 11.41 -28.81 25.51
CA ILE A 238 11.39 -27.36 25.68
C ILE A 238 12.70 -26.74 25.17
N ALA A 239 13.85 -27.32 25.53
CA ALA A 239 15.14 -26.83 25.07
C ALA A 239 15.28 -26.92 23.54
N VAL A 240 14.80 -27.99 22.91
CA VAL A 240 14.77 -28.13 21.44
C VAL A 240 13.88 -27.08 20.80
N VAL A 241 12.66 -26.89 21.31
CA VAL A 241 11.72 -25.85 20.81
C VAL A 241 12.38 -24.47 20.88
N VAL A 242 13.02 -24.13 22.00
CA VAL A 242 13.71 -22.85 22.16
C VAL A 242 14.94 -22.76 21.25
N GLY A 243 15.71 -23.83 21.09
CA GLY A 243 16.85 -23.88 20.18
C GLY A 243 16.46 -23.68 18.72
N LEU A 244 15.31 -24.19 18.29
CA LEU A 244 14.78 -24.01 16.94
C LEU A 244 14.40 -22.56 16.63
N LEU A 245 14.13 -21.71 17.63
CA LEU A 245 13.89 -20.27 17.41
C LEU A 245 15.11 -19.53 16.87
N VAL A 246 16.32 -20.06 17.11
CA VAL A 246 17.58 -19.44 16.69
C VAL A 246 17.93 -19.81 15.25
N VAL A 247 17.34 -20.88 14.71
CA VAL A 247 17.67 -21.39 13.38
C VAL A 247 17.05 -20.47 12.32
N PRO A 248 17.85 -19.87 11.42
CA PRO A 248 17.31 -19.07 10.33
C PRO A 248 16.58 -19.99 9.33
N LEU A 249 15.33 -19.64 9.02
CA LEU A 249 14.43 -20.46 8.20
C LEU A 249 15.01 -20.76 6.80
N GLN A 250 15.80 -19.83 6.26
CA GLN A 250 16.40 -19.93 4.93
C GLN A 250 17.36 -21.13 4.80
N LEU A 251 18.02 -21.54 5.89
CA LEU A 251 18.90 -22.72 5.87
C LEU A 251 18.11 -24.02 5.63
N ALA A 252 16.82 -24.03 5.98
CA ALA A 252 15.97 -25.20 5.82
C ALA A 252 15.36 -25.31 4.41
N PHE A 253 15.46 -24.30 3.54
CA PHE A 253 14.76 -24.29 2.25
C PHE A 253 15.22 -25.42 1.32
N VAL A 254 16.51 -25.52 1.04
CA VAL A 254 17.07 -26.57 0.17
C VAL A 254 16.73 -27.98 0.68
N PRO A 255 17.07 -28.36 1.94
CA PRO A 255 16.75 -29.71 2.42
C PRO A 255 15.23 -29.98 2.45
N LEU A 256 14.40 -28.99 2.81
CA LEU A 256 12.96 -29.18 2.87
C LEU A 256 12.34 -29.37 1.48
N THR A 257 12.81 -28.66 0.45
CA THR A 257 12.35 -28.86 -0.93
C THR A 257 12.71 -30.26 -1.46
N ILE A 258 13.87 -30.80 -1.09
CA ILE A 258 14.26 -32.18 -1.41
C ILE A 258 13.29 -33.18 -0.75
N ILE A 259 13.04 -33.01 0.57
CA ILE A 259 12.13 -33.88 1.32
C ILE A 259 10.71 -33.81 0.74
N HIS A 260 10.21 -32.62 0.43
CA HIS A 260 8.91 -32.44 -0.22
C HIS A 260 8.86 -33.10 -1.60
N GLY A 261 9.96 -33.05 -2.35
CA GLY A 261 10.11 -33.77 -3.62
C GLY A 261 9.97 -35.29 -3.45
N TRP A 262 10.66 -35.88 -2.47
CA TRP A 262 10.54 -37.32 -2.16
C TRP A 262 9.13 -37.73 -1.73
N LEU A 263 8.43 -36.85 -1.02
CA LEU A 263 7.05 -37.06 -0.57
C LEU A 263 6.01 -36.79 -1.66
N GLY A 264 6.40 -36.28 -2.83
CA GLY A 264 5.47 -35.92 -3.91
C GLY A 264 4.62 -34.68 -3.64
N ILE A 265 5.02 -33.84 -2.67
CA ILE A 265 4.32 -32.60 -2.27
C ILE A 265 5.13 -31.34 -2.61
N GLY A 266 6.26 -31.49 -3.31
CA GLY A 266 7.08 -30.37 -3.77
C GLY A 266 6.31 -29.46 -4.71
N LYS A 267 6.58 -28.15 -4.65
CA LYS A 267 5.90 -27.13 -5.49
C LYS A 267 4.37 -27.27 -5.42
N SER A 268 3.79 -27.17 -4.23
CA SER A 268 2.34 -27.33 -4.03
C SER A 268 1.82 -26.55 -2.82
N PHE A 269 0.51 -26.32 -2.76
CA PHE A 269 -0.16 -25.71 -1.60
C PHE A 269 0.08 -26.50 -0.31
N LEU A 270 0.01 -27.83 -0.38
CA LEU A 270 0.31 -28.68 0.78
C LEU A 270 1.77 -28.51 1.25
N GLY A 271 2.71 -28.45 0.32
CA GLY A 271 4.13 -28.22 0.62
C GLY A 271 4.35 -26.89 1.34
N ILE A 272 3.75 -25.79 0.88
CA ILE A 272 3.91 -24.48 1.54
C ILE A 272 3.18 -24.39 2.89
N TRP A 273 2.04 -25.08 3.07
CA TRP A 273 1.36 -25.17 4.37
C TRP A 273 2.24 -25.85 5.41
N LEU A 274 2.85 -26.98 5.06
CA LEU A 274 3.74 -27.72 5.96
C LEU A 274 5.03 -26.96 6.25
N ALA A 275 5.59 -26.26 5.26
CA ALA A 275 6.75 -25.40 5.46
C ALA A 275 6.47 -24.29 6.49
N HIS A 276 5.42 -23.49 6.27
CA HIS A 276 5.04 -22.43 7.22
C HIS A 276 4.65 -22.97 8.61
N THR A 277 4.02 -24.16 8.66
CA THR A 277 3.72 -24.83 9.91
C THR A 277 5.01 -25.16 10.66
N GLY A 278 5.96 -25.84 10.02
CA GLY A 278 7.24 -26.20 10.63
C GLY A 278 8.02 -24.99 11.13
N PHE A 279 8.01 -23.89 10.37
CA PHE A 279 8.70 -22.66 10.71
C PHE A 279 8.02 -21.86 11.84
N GLY A 280 6.68 -21.83 11.86
CA GLY A 280 5.92 -21.11 12.89
C GLY A 280 5.78 -21.86 14.22
N LEU A 281 5.90 -23.20 14.20
CA LEU A 281 5.66 -24.06 15.36
C LEU A 281 6.53 -23.75 16.58
N PRO A 282 7.85 -23.52 16.48
CA PRO A 282 8.68 -23.22 17.64
C PRO A 282 8.18 -21.98 18.41
N LEU A 283 7.86 -20.91 17.69
CA LEU A 283 7.34 -19.67 18.27
C LEU A 283 5.94 -19.87 18.85
N ALA A 284 5.07 -20.59 18.13
CA ALA A 284 3.72 -20.90 18.58
C ALA A 284 3.73 -21.68 19.91
N VAL A 285 4.50 -22.76 19.97
CA VAL A 285 4.62 -23.62 21.16
C VAL A 285 5.21 -22.82 22.31
N TYR A 286 6.27 -22.05 22.08
CA TYR A 286 6.90 -21.24 23.11
C TYR A 286 5.94 -20.19 23.71
N LEU A 287 5.28 -19.40 22.87
CA LEU A 287 4.37 -18.34 23.31
C LEU A 287 3.16 -18.90 24.04
N LEU A 288 2.49 -19.91 23.46
CA LEU A 288 1.31 -20.52 24.06
C LEU A 288 1.65 -21.22 25.37
N ARG A 289 2.79 -21.92 25.44
CA ARG A 289 3.23 -22.57 26.69
C ARG A 289 3.46 -21.54 27.78
N ASN A 290 4.17 -20.45 27.49
CA ASN A 290 4.47 -19.43 28.49
C ASN A 290 3.20 -18.76 29.02
N TYR A 291 2.20 -18.56 28.17
CA TYR A 291 0.89 -18.08 28.61
C TYR A 291 0.17 -19.13 29.46
N MET A 292 0.08 -20.39 28.99
CA MET A 292 -0.64 -21.46 29.67
C MET A 292 -0.07 -21.79 31.05
N VAL A 293 1.26 -21.69 31.25
CA VAL A 293 1.89 -21.85 32.57
C VAL A 293 1.44 -20.77 33.58
N GLY A 294 1.04 -19.60 33.09
CA GLY A 294 0.56 -18.49 33.91
C GLY A 294 -0.91 -18.60 34.33
N LEU A 295 -1.67 -19.59 33.83
CA LEU A 295 -3.06 -19.78 34.25
C LEU A 295 -3.14 -20.25 35.72
N PRO A 296 -4.19 -19.86 36.48
CA PRO A 296 -4.33 -20.25 37.88
C PRO A 296 -4.34 -21.78 38.05
N ARG A 297 -3.37 -22.31 38.80
CA ARG A 297 -3.21 -23.76 39.01
C ARG A 297 -4.39 -24.38 39.73
N ASP A 298 -4.94 -23.68 40.71
CA ASP A 298 -6.04 -24.14 41.55
C ASP A 298 -7.26 -24.56 40.71
N ILE A 299 -7.58 -23.83 39.62
CA ILE A 299 -8.71 -24.17 38.74
C ILE A 299 -8.50 -25.54 38.08
N ILE A 300 -7.27 -25.82 37.67
CA ILE A 300 -6.94 -27.07 36.96
C ILE A 300 -6.80 -28.23 37.94
N GLU A 301 -6.20 -28.00 39.11
CA GLU A 301 -6.09 -28.99 40.17
C GLU A 301 -7.48 -29.40 40.69
N ASN A 302 -8.39 -28.44 40.91
CA ASN A 302 -9.77 -28.74 41.28
C ASN A 302 -10.49 -29.54 40.19
N ALA A 303 -10.34 -29.18 38.91
CA ALA A 303 -10.92 -29.95 37.81
C ALA A 303 -10.40 -31.40 37.76
N LYS A 304 -9.12 -31.62 38.07
CA LYS A 304 -8.54 -32.98 38.20
C LYS A 304 -9.13 -33.75 39.38
N VAL A 305 -9.35 -33.07 40.52
CA VAL A 305 -10.02 -33.65 41.70
C VAL A 305 -11.47 -34.04 41.38
N ASP A 306 -12.17 -33.25 40.56
CA ASP A 306 -13.50 -33.54 40.03
C ASP A 306 -13.52 -34.65 38.95
N GLY A 307 -12.37 -35.27 38.65
CA GLY A 307 -12.25 -36.39 37.72
C GLY A 307 -12.24 -35.99 36.24
N ALA A 308 -12.03 -34.70 35.92
CA ALA A 308 -11.93 -34.26 34.54
C ALA A 308 -10.67 -34.83 33.87
N THR A 309 -10.80 -35.32 32.63
CA THR A 309 -9.67 -35.79 31.84
C THR A 309 -8.83 -34.63 31.31
N ASP A 310 -7.55 -34.86 30.99
CA ASP A 310 -6.70 -33.84 30.38
C ASP A 310 -7.30 -33.22 29.11
N PHE A 311 -8.00 -34.01 28.28
CA PHE A 311 -8.68 -33.50 27.10
C PHE A 311 -9.86 -32.58 27.45
N GLN A 312 -10.62 -32.90 28.51
CA GLN A 312 -11.69 -32.05 29.00
C GLN A 312 -11.16 -30.75 29.61
N ILE A 313 -10.09 -30.83 30.41
CA ILE A 313 -9.40 -29.67 30.98
C ILE A 313 -8.88 -28.78 29.86
N PHE A 314 -8.20 -29.36 28.87
CA PHE A 314 -7.68 -28.64 27.71
C PHE A 314 -8.79 -27.90 26.97
N THR A 315 -9.82 -28.62 26.51
CA THR A 315 -10.86 -28.05 25.64
C THR A 315 -11.84 -27.11 26.35
N LYS A 316 -12.21 -27.40 27.60
CA LYS A 316 -13.24 -26.64 28.33
C LYS A 316 -12.68 -25.53 29.22
N ILE A 317 -11.42 -25.61 29.64
CA ILE A 317 -10.82 -24.65 30.59
C ILE A 317 -9.63 -23.94 29.96
N VAL A 318 -8.57 -24.67 29.60
CA VAL A 318 -7.31 -24.04 29.17
C VAL A 318 -7.44 -23.32 27.84
N LEU A 319 -8.07 -23.95 26.84
CA LEU A 319 -8.20 -23.38 25.50
C LEU A 319 -9.03 -22.08 25.49
N PRO A 320 -10.21 -21.99 26.14
CA PRO A 320 -10.94 -20.72 26.27
C PRO A 320 -10.16 -19.63 27.02
N LEU A 321 -9.47 -19.97 28.11
CA LEU A 321 -8.65 -19.02 28.87
C LEU A 321 -7.41 -18.55 28.09
N SER A 322 -6.93 -19.38 27.16
CA SER A 322 -5.79 -19.09 26.29
C SER A 322 -6.17 -18.38 25.00
N PHE A 323 -7.46 -18.09 24.77
CA PHE A 323 -7.93 -17.42 23.56
C PHE A 323 -7.18 -16.10 23.24
N PRO A 324 -6.87 -15.22 24.22
CA PRO A 324 -6.10 -14.01 23.94
C PRO A 324 -4.69 -14.30 23.37
N ALA A 325 -4.01 -15.34 23.87
CA ALA A 325 -2.70 -15.74 23.38
C ALA A 325 -2.78 -16.39 21.99
N LEU A 326 -3.79 -17.23 21.76
CA LEU A 326 -4.06 -17.84 20.46
C LEU A 326 -4.35 -16.77 19.40
N ALA A 327 -5.19 -15.78 19.73
CA ALA A 327 -5.49 -14.66 18.84
C ALA A 327 -4.24 -13.83 18.55
N SER A 328 -3.39 -13.60 19.55
CA SER A 328 -2.14 -12.84 19.37
C SER A 328 -1.19 -13.55 18.40
N PHE A 329 -0.95 -14.85 18.60
CA PHE A 329 -0.13 -15.63 17.67
C PHE A 329 -0.75 -15.70 16.27
N ALA A 330 -2.08 -15.88 16.17
CA ALA A 330 -2.78 -15.90 14.89
C ALA A 330 -2.56 -14.63 14.07
N ILE A 331 -2.60 -13.45 14.71
CA ILE A 331 -2.31 -12.19 14.03
C ILE A 331 -0.87 -12.18 13.50
N PHE A 332 0.12 -12.52 14.32
CA PHE A 332 1.53 -12.51 13.89
C PHE A 332 1.79 -13.50 12.75
N GLN A 333 1.26 -14.72 12.87
CA GLN A 333 1.41 -15.77 11.87
C GLN A 333 0.70 -15.41 10.56
N PHE A 334 -0.51 -14.86 10.63
CA PHE A 334 -1.25 -14.39 9.46
C PHE A 334 -0.51 -13.24 8.76
N LEU A 335 -0.05 -12.24 9.52
CA LEU A 335 0.70 -11.12 8.95
C LEU A 335 2.01 -11.56 8.31
N TRP A 336 2.71 -12.52 8.91
CA TRP A 336 3.91 -13.09 8.30
C TRP A 336 3.59 -13.81 7.00
N THR A 337 2.67 -14.78 7.02
CA THR A 337 2.31 -15.61 5.85
C THR A 337 1.68 -14.80 4.71
N TRP A 338 0.88 -13.78 5.02
CA TRP A 338 0.27 -12.87 4.02
C TRP A 338 1.32 -12.06 3.25
N ASN A 339 2.38 -11.62 3.93
CA ASN A 339 3.43 -10.78 3.33
C ASN A 339 4.62 -11.58 2.80
N ASP A 340 4.63 -12.92 2.97
CA ASP A 340 5.79 -13.72 2.61
C ASP A 340 5.90 -13.92 1.10
N LEU A 341 6.95 -13.35 0.51
CA LEU A 341 7.32 -13.55 -0.88
C LEU A 341 8.28 -14.73 -1.06
N LEU A 342 9.16 -14.96 -0.09
CA LEU A 342 10.34 -15.82 -0.25
C LEU A 342 9.97 -17.30 -0.15
N VAL A 343 9.26 -17.71 0.89
CA VAL A 343 8.71 -19.06 1.04
C VAL A 343 7.72 -19.33 -0.09
N ALA A 344 6.88 -18.35 -0.46
CA ALA A 344 6.01 -18.48 -1.63
C ALA A 344 6.81 -18.78 -2.90
N SER A 345 7.87 -18.02 -3.20
CA SER A 345 8.76 -18.21 -4.35
C SER A 345 9.45 -19.58 -4.38
N VAL A 346 9.82 -20.10 -3.20
CA VAL A 346 10.51 -21.39 -3.08
C VAL A 346 9.54 -22.57 -3.18
N PHE A 347 8.38 -22.50 -2.54
CA PHE A 347 7.51 -23.67 -2.31
C PHE A 347 6.28 -23.77 -3.21
N LEU A 348 5.89 -22.70 -3.92
CA LEU A 348 4.82 -22.77 -4.92
C LEU A 348 5.40 -22.92 -6.34
N PRO A 349 4.63 -23.52 -7.27
CA PRO A 349 4.91 -23.46 -8.70
C PRO A 349 5.14 -22.03 -9.21
N ALA A 350 5.83 -21.91 -10.33
CA ALA A 350 6.03 -20.64 -11.04
C ALA A 350 5.04 -20.54 -12.21
N ASP A 351 3.75 -20.59 -11.91
CA ASP A 351 2.63 -20.49 -12.85
C ASP A 351 1.61 -19.45 -12.37
N THR A 352 0.66 -19.10 -13.24
CA THR A 352 -0.42 -18.15 -12.95
C THR A 352 -1.34 -18.69 -11.85
N ASP A 353 -1.71 -19.97 -11.95
CA ASP A 353 -2.68 -20.63 -11.06
C ASP A 353 -2.25 -20.72 -9.60
N SER A 354 -0.94 -20.68 -9.31
CA SER A 354 -0.40 -20.75 -7.94
C SER A 354 0.22 -19.44 -7.47
N THR A 355 0.18 -18.38 -8.28
CA THR A 355 0.80 -17.10 -7.92
C THR A 355 0.04 -16.46 -6.78
N VAL A 356 0.76 -15.93 -5.77
CA VAL A 356 0.21 -15.17 -4.63
C VAL A 356 0.37 -13.67 -4.86
N MET A 357 -0.39 -12.83 -4.15
CA MET A 357 -0.40 -11.37 -4.32
C MET A 357 0.99 -10.74 -4.23
N THR A 358 1.80 -11.16 -3.25
CA THR A 358 3.17 -10.63 -3.07
C THR A 358 4.03 -10.88 -4.30
N ARG A 359 3.92 -12.07 -4.90
CA ARG A 359 4.65 -12.40 -6.13
C ARG A 359 4.09 -11.64 -7.32
N PHE A 360 2.77 -11.61 -7.49
CA PHE A 360 2.08 -10.88 -8.56
C PHE A 360 2.53 -9.42 -8.62
N VAL A 361 2.49 -8.71 -7.49
CA VAL A 361 2.90 -7.29 -7.42
C VAL A 361 4.38 -7.13 -7.79
N VAL A 362 5.24 -8.04 -7.35
CA VAL A 362 6.68 -7.97 -7.65
C VAL A 362 6.98 -8.28 -9.13
N THR A 363 6.32 -9.27 -9.72
CA THR A 363 6.61 -9.66 -11.11
C THR A 363 5.99 -8.70 -12.11
N ASN A 364 4.74 -8.29 -11.88
CA ASN A 364 3.94 -7.57 -12.87
C ASN A 364 3.98 -6.05 -12.67
N LEU A 365 4.22 -5.57 -11.44
CA LEU A 365 4.21 -4.13 -11.14
C LEU A 365 5.62 -3.58 -10.88
N LEU A 366 6.51 -4.33 -10.22
CA LEU A 366 7.90 -3.91 -10.01
C LEU A 366 8.84 -4.29 -11.16
N GLY A 367 8.56 -5.39 -11.87
CA GLY A 367 9.41 -5.92 -12.95
C GLY A 367 9.21 -5.21 -14.30
N SER A 368 8.04 -5.41 -14.91
CA SER A 368 7.70 -4.87 -16.25
C SER A 368 7.34 -3.38 -16.23
N ARG A 369 6.87 -2.84 -15.10
CA ARG A 369 6.35 -1.47 -14.95
C ARG A 369 7.22 -0.56 -14.06
N GLY A 370 8.53 -0.85 -13.94
CA GLY A 370 9.47 -0.24 -12.98
C GLY A 370 9.63 1.30 -12.96
N GLY A 371 8.88 2.06 -13.77
CA GLY A 371 8.78 3.53 -13.72
C GLY A 371 7.46 4.09 -13.17
N GLU A 372 6.45 3.26 -12.91
CA GLU A 372 5.07 3.68 -12.60
C GLU A 372 4.80 3.71 -11.09
N TRP A 373 5.44 4.66 -10.40
CA TRP A 373 5.38 4.81 -8.93
C TRP A 373 3.95 4.97 -8.38
N HIS A 374 3.02 5.52 -9.16
CA HIS A 374 1.59 5.62 -8.78
C HIS A 374 0.95 4.25 -8.56
N ILE A 375 1.25 3.29 -9.45
CA ILE A 375 0.70 1.93 -9.39
C ILE A 375 1.26 1.18 -8.19
N LEU A 376 2.56 1.32 -7.92
CA LEU A 376 3.19 0.71 -6.75
C LEU A 376 2.60 1.23 -5.43
N ALA A 377 2.34 2.53 -5.37
CA ALA A 377 1.66 3.12 -4.22
C ALA A 377 0.25 2.52 -4.04
N ALA A 378 -0.54 2.43 -5.12
CA ALA A 378 -1.88 1.81 -5.08
C ALA A 378 -1.82 0.33 -4.67
N ALA A 379 -0.87 -0.45 -5.23
CA ALA A 379 -0.66 -1.84 -4.90
C ALA A 379 -0.36 -2.06 -3.42
N ALA A 380 0.46 -1.19 -2.81
CA ALA A 380 0.73 -1.24 -1.38
C ALA A 380 -0.55 -1.09 -0.53
N PHE A 381 -1.46 -0.19 -0.91
CA PHE A 381 -2.74 -0.04 -0.21
C PHE A 381 -3.70 -1.22 -0.43
N VAL A 382 -3.71 -1.80 -1.63
CA VAL A 382 -4.48 -3.02 -1.90
C VAL A 382 -3.95 -4.19 -1.05
N MET A 383 -2.63 -4.36 -0.98
CA MET A 383 -1.99 -5.43 -0.20
C MET A 383 -2.21 -5.29 1.32
N ILE A 384 -2.21 -4.06 1.86
CA ILE A 384 -2.35 -3.83 3.31
C ILE A 384 -3.80 -3.85 3.78
N ALA A 385 -4.78 -3.76 2.87
CA ALA A 385 -6.21 -3.69 3.20
C ALA A 385 -6.66 -4.88 4.08
N VAL A 386 -6.27 -6.10 3.72
CA VAL A 386 -6.67 -7.32 4.45
C VAL A 386 -5.93 -7.46 5.78
N PRO A 387 -4.60 -7.30 5.87
CA PRO A 387 -3.88 -7.20 7.14
C PRO A 387 -4.51 -6.21 8.13
N LEU A 388 -4.89 -5.01 7.67
CA LEU A 388 -5.54 -4.01 8.51
C LEU A 388 -6.91 -4.48 8.98
N LEU A 389 -7.72 -5.07 8.10
CA LEU A 389 -9.03 -5.62 8.46
C LEU A 389 -8.89 -6.70 9.53
N VAL A 390 -7.96 -7.64 9.37
CA VAL A 390 -7.69 -8.70 10.35
C VAL A 390 -7.21 -8.10 11.67
N PHE A 391 -6.28 -7.14 11.63
CA PHE A 391 -5.81 -6.46 12.83
C PHE A 391 -6.95 -5.77 13.58
N PHE A 392 -7.75 -4.93 12.91
CA PHE A 392 -8.85 -4.21 13.55
C PHE A 392 -9.97 -5.14 14.06
N ALA A 393 -10.21 -6.27 13.37
CA ALA A 393 -11.15 -7.29 13.83
C ALA A 393 -10.66 -8.00 15.12
N MET A 394 -9.34 -8.20 15.25
CA MET A 394 -8.75 -8.97 16.35
C MET A 394 -8.11 -8.12 17.47
N GLN A 395 -7.93 -6.81 17.30
CA GLN A 395 -7.24 -5.91 18.24
C GLN A 395 -7.73 -6.01 19.69
N LYS A 396 -9.04 -6.23 19.91
CA LYS A 396 -9.65 -6.35 21.25
C LYS A 396 -9.10 -7.54 22.05
N TYR A 397 -8.64 -8.59 21.38
CA TYR A 397 -8.04 -9.76 22.02
C TYR A 397 -6.57 -9.54 22.36
N LEU A 398 -5.86 -8.79 21.52
CA LEU A 398 -4.45 -8.43 21.72
C LEU A 398 -4.28 -7.52 22.96
N VAL A 399 -5.17 -6.53 23.13
CA VAL A 399 -5.16 -5.64 24.31
C VAL A 399 -5.40 -6.41 25.61
N ARG A 400 -6.32 -7.39 25.61
CA ARG A 400 -6.58 -8.23 26.80
C ARG A 400 -5.40 -9.15 27.13
N GLY A 401 -4.72 -9.69 26.12
CA GLY A 401 -3.54 -10.55 26.30
C GLY A 401 -2.35 -9.83 26.93
N MET A 402 -2.09 -8.57 26.55
CA MET A 402 -0.99 -7.77 27.12
C MET A 402 -1.27 -7.30 28.55
N LEU A 403 -2.53 -7.02 28.90
CA LEU A 403 -2.90 -6.55 30.24
C LEU A 403 -2.91 -7.67 31.29
N ALA A 404 -3.24 -8.91 30.90
CA ALA A 404 -3.23 -10.06 31.80
C ALA A 404 -1.82 -10.42 32.32
N GLY A 405 -0.76 -10.10 31.56
CA GLY A 405 0.63 -10.30 31.98
C GLY A 405 1.22 -9.19 32.86
N SER A 406 0.54 -8.05 32.98
CA SER A 406 1.02 -6.85 33.69
C SER A 406 0.48 -6.72 35.12
N VAL A 407 -0.58 -7.46 35.46
CA VAL A 407 -1.09 -7.54 36.84
C VAL A 407 -0.30 -8.63 37.56
N LYS A 408 0.84 -8.26 38.14
CA LYS A 408 1.51 -9.01 39.20
C LYS A 408 1.62 -8.15 40.44
#